data_AF-A0A5C9EN65-F1
#
_entry.id   AF-A0A5C9EN65-F1
#
_cell.length_a   1.000
_cell.length_b   1.000
_cell.length_c   1.000
_cell.angle_alpha   90.00
_cell.angle_beta   90.00
_cell.angle_gamma   90.00
#
_symmetry.space_group_name_H-M   'P 1'
#
loop_
_entity.id
_entity.type
_entity.pdbx_description
1 polymer ?
#
loop_
_entity_poly.entity_id
_entity_poly.type
_entity_poly.pdbx_seq_one_letter_code
_entity_poly.pdbx_strand_id
1 'polypeptide(L)'
;MSAIQSFSYELDSKEHNFINSFTLGASTFNFLFHYKYNLFFISKSSTQINSKLMKKHLKEIKDMFVNLFKEDLKKDFDGEVSTFKKFDKEFKEYFSDKFVKLKSLW
;
A
#
# COMPACT_ATOMS: atom_id res chain seq x y z
N MET A 1 1.37 -21.04 8.79
CA MET A 1 1.54 -20.19 7.60
C MET A 1 0.86 -18.86 7.88
N SER A 2 1.59 -17.74 7.85
CA SER A 2 0.99 -16.42 8.11
C SER A 2 0.22 -15.92 6.88
N ALA A 3 -0.75 -15.02 7.07
CA ALA A 3 -1.51 -14.45 5.95
C ALA A 3 -0.61 -13.75 4.91
N ILE A 4 0.54 -13.21 5.34
CA ILE A 4 1.56 -12.64 4.45
C ILE A 4 2.27 -13.74 3.66
N GLN A 5 2.60 -14.87 4.29
CA GLN A 5 3.23 -16.01 3.60
C GLN A 5 2.28 -16.64 2.56
N SER A 6 0.99 -16.77 2.89
CA SER A 6 -0.03 -17.23 1.95
C SER A 6 -0.21 -16.25 0.78
N PHE A 7 -0.20 -14.94 1.06
CA PHE A 7 -0.21 -13.89 0.04
C PHE A 7 1.04 -13.95 -0.86
N SER A 8 2.22 -14.18 -0.29
CA SER A 8 3.46 -14.31 -1.05
C SER A 8 3.49 -15.56 -1.94
N TYR A 9 2.82 -16.64 -1.52
CA TYR A 9 2.74 -17.89 -2.26
C TYR A 9 1.86 -17.78 -3.52
N GLU A 10 0.83 -16.92 -3.51
CA GLU A 10 -0.03 -16.68 -4.68
C GLU A 10 0.62 -15.77 -5.76
N LEU A 11 1.75 -15.11 -5.44
CA LEU A 11 2.53 -14.29 -6.39
C LEU A 11 3.18 -15.08 -7.52
N ASP A 12 3.36 -16.39 -7.37
CA ASP A 12 4.11 -17.23 -8.32
C ASP A 12 3.23 -17.80 -9.45
N SER A 13 1.94 -17.42 -9.48
CA SER A 13 1.02 -17.87 -10.52
C SER A 13 1.06 -16.94 -11.73
N LYS A 14 1.26 -17.51 -12.92
CA LYS A 14 1.35 -16.85 -14.23
C LYS A 14 0.09 -16.07 -14.66
N GLU A 15 -0.91 -15.97 -13.78
CA GLU A 15 -2.11 -15.17 -13.95
C GLU A 15 -2.12 -14.09 -12.88
N HIS A 16 -2.19 -12.83 -13.28
CA HIS A 16 -2.16 -11.65 -12.42
C HIS A 16 -3.44 -11.49 -11.55
N ASN A 17 -3.87 -12.54 -10.86
CA ASN A 17 -5.05 -12.57 -10.02
C ASN A 17 -4.66 -12.48 -8.54
N PHE A 18 -4.18 -11.30 -8.15
CA PHE A 18 -3.86 -11.02 -6.75
C PHE A 18 -5.10 -10.89 -5.89
N ILE A 19 -5.09 -11.51 -4.70
CA ILE A 19 -6.00 -11.13 -3.62
C ILE A 19 -5.76 -9.65 -3.30
N ASN A 20 -6.69 -8.81 -3.74
CA ASN A 20 -6.62 -7.36 -3.53
C ASN A 20 -7.12 -6.95 -2.14
N SER A 21 -7.80 -7.86 -1.41
CA SER A 21 -8.24 -7.64 -0.04
C SER A 21 -8.59 -8.94 0.67
N PHE A 22 -8.27 -9.07 1.96
CA PHE A 22 -8.79 -10.14 2.81
C PHE A 22 -9.21 -9.59 4.18
N THR A 23 -10.10 -10.30 4.86
CA THR A 23 -10.52 -9.95 6.23
C THR A 23 -10.00 -11.03 7.20
N LEU A 24 -9.38 -10.60 8.30
CA LEU A 24 -8.89 -11.45 9.36
C LEU A 24 -9.31 -10.87 10.71
N GLY A 25 -10.21 -11.57 11.40
CA GLY A 25 -10.86 -11.06 12.61
C GLY A 25 -11.61 -9.76 12.33
N ALA A 26 -11.40 -8.75 13.17
CA ALA A 26 -11.97 -7.42 13.02
C ALA A 26 -11.14 -6.48 12.13
N SER A 27 -10.26 -7.02 11.27
CA SER A 27 -9.41 -6.21 10.39
C SER A 27 -9.56 -6.60 8.93
N THR A 28 -9.72 -5.60 8.07
CA THR A 28 -9.65 -5.75 6.62
C THR A 28 -8.31 -5.24 6.13
N PHE A 29 -7.63 -6.06 5.33
CA PHE A 29 -6.38 -5.73 4.68
C PHE A 29 -6.64 -5.52 3.20
N ASN A 30 -6.05 -4.47 2.61
CA ASN A 30 -6.11 -4.21 1.17
C ASN A 30 -4.69 -4.12 0.62
N PHE A 31 -4.49 -4.67 -0.57
CA PHE A 31 -3.18 -4.85 -1.20
C PHE A 31 -3.16 -4.18 -2.56
N LEU A 32 -2.03 -3.57 -2.88
CA LEU A 32 -1.73 -3.03 -4.19
C LEU A 32 -0.26 -3.29 -4.50
N PHE A 33 0.01 -4.00 -5.59
CA PHE A 33 1.37 -4.31 -6.02
C PHE A 33 1.79 -3.45 -7.22
N HIS A 34 3.02 -2.94 -7.18
CA HIS A 34 3.62 -2.17 -8.27
C HIS A 34 4.75 -2.96 -8.94
N TYR A 35 4.38 -3.80 -9.91
CA TYR A 35 5.27 -4.74 -10.60
C TYR A 35 6.60 -4.15 -11.05
N LYS A 36 6.60 -2.97 -11.68
CA LYS A 36 7.82 -2.36 -12.24
C LYS A 36 8.95 -2.17 -11.21
N TYR A 37 8.60 -1.93 -9.95
CA TYR A 37 9.56 -1.67 -8.87
C TYR A 37 9.44 -2.68 -7.74
N ASN A 38 8.67 -3.76 -7.94
CA ASN A 38 8.38 -4.79 -6.93
C ASN A 38 7.92 -4.23 -5.57
N LEU A 39 7.11 -3.16 -5.55
CA LEU A 39 6.64 -2.53 -4.32
C LEU A 39 5.27 -3.05 -3.88
N PHE A 40 5.12 -3.34 -2.59
CA PHE A 40 3.84 -3.68 -1.97
C PHE A 40 3.30 -2.53 -1.13
N PHE A 41 2.08 -2.11 -1.44
CA PHE A 41 1.31 -1.15 -0.65
C PHE A 41 0.19 -1.89 0.06
N ILE A 42 0.21 -1.83 1.38
CA ILE A 42 -0.71 -2.59 2.23
C ILE A 42 -1.42 -1.59 3.16
N SER A 43 -2.75 -1.63 3.18
CA SER A 43 -3.52 -0.95 4.21
C SER A 43 -4.21 -1.95 5.13
N LYS A 44 -4.34 -1.57 6.40
CA LYS A 44 -5.12 -2.27 7.41
C LYS A 44 -6.16 -1.31 7.98
N SER A 45 -7.42 -1.73 8.02
CA SER A 45 -8.49 -0.99 8.70
C SER A 45 -9.27 -1.92 9.62
N SER A 46 -9.70 -1.40 10.78
CA SER A 46 -10.58 -2.12 11.70
C SER A 46 -12.07 -1.96 11.35
N THR A 47 -12.40 -0.88 10.65
CA THR A 47 -13.73 -0.64 10.10
C THR A 47 -13.82 -1.16 8.67
N GLN A 48 -15.01 -1.60 8.29
CA GLN A 48 -15.33 -1.97 6.93
C GLN A 48 -15.41 -0.70 6.08
N ILE A 49 -14.24 -0.22 5.63
CA ILE A 49 -14.15 0.92 4.71
C ILE A 49 -14.50 0.42 3.31
N ASN A 50 -15.25 1.22 2.56
CA ASN A 50 -15.58 0.92 1.17
C ASN A 50 -14.30 0.56 0.38
N SER A 51 -14.25 -0.67 -0.14
CA SER A 51 -13.07 -1.19 -0.86
C SER A 51 -12.68 -0.32 -2.06
N LYS A 52 -13.65 0.25 -2.78
CA LYS A 52 -13.39 1.14 -3.93
C LYS A 52 -12.67 2.42 -3.48
N LEU A 53 -13.07 2.98 -2.34
CA LEU A 53 -12.44 4.16 -1.76
C LEU A 53 -11.03 3.84 -1.25
N MET A 54 -10.86 2.73 -0.56
CA MET A 54 -9.53 2.30 -0.07
C MET A 54 -8.55 2.04 -1.22
N LYS A 55 -9.00 1.37 -2.28
CA LYS A 55 -8.20 1.16 -3.50
C LYS A 55 -7.80 2.48 -4.16
N LYS A 56 -8.71 3.46 -4.22
CA LYS A 56 -8.40 4.81 -4.74
C LYS A 56 -7.28 5.46 -3.95
N HIS A 57 -7.38 5.49 -2.62
CA HIS A 57 -6.35 6.09 -1.77
C HIS A 57 -5.02 5.35 -1.84
N LEU A 58 -5.02 4.01 -1.83
CA LEU A 58 -3.81 3.22 -2.03
C LEU A 58 -3.11 3.54 -3.35
N LYS A 59 -3.88 3.77 -4.43
CA LYS A 59 -3.33 4.17 -5.73
C LYS A 59 -2.71 5.56 -5.69
N GLU A 60 -3.37 6.53 -5.07
CA GLU A 60 -2.84 7.89 -4.91
C GLU A 60 -1.54 7.90 -4.09
N ILE A 61 -1.51 7.18 -2.97
CA ILE A 61 -0.31 7.01 -2.12
C ILE A 61 0.82 6.34 -2.92
N LYS A 62 0.51 5.30 -3.69
CA LYS A 62 1.47 4.62 -4.58
C LYS A 62 2.06 5.59 -5.60
N ASP A 63 1.22 6.38 -6.27
CA ASP A 63 1.67 7.33 -7.28
C ASP A 63 2.54 8.43 -6.65
N MET A 64 2.17 8.96 -5.47
CA MET A 64 2.99 9.90 -4.71
C MET A 64 4.37 9.32 -4.37
N PHE A 65 4.39 8.13 -3.77
CA PHE A 65 5.64 7.47 -3.37
C PHE A 65 6.56 7.23 -4.56
N VAL A 66 6.02 6.65 -5.64
CA VAL A 66 6.79 6.33 -6.84
C VAL A 66 7.31 7.59 -7.52
N ASN A 67 6.55 8.68 -7.53
CA ASN A 67 7.02 9.93 -8.11
C ASN A 67 8.14 10.56 -7.27
N LEU A 68 8.00 10.56 -5.95
CA LEU A 68 8.98 11.15 -5.04
C LEU A 68 10.32 10.40 -5.04
N PHE A 69 10.29 9.07 -5.14
CA PHE A 69 11.48 8.21 -5.07
C PHE A 69 11.84 7.55 -6.40
N LYS A 70 11.31 8.05 -7.53
CA LYS A 70 11.47 7.43 -8.84
C LYS A 70 12.92 7.12 -9.20
N GLU A 71 13.83 8.04 -8.88
CA GLU A 71 15.25 7.88 -9.19
C GLU A 71 15.95 6.92 -8.22
N ASP A 72 15.53 6.88 -6.95
CA ASP A 72 16.05 5.93 -5.98
C ASP A 72 15.57 4.50 -6.28
N LEU A 73 14.34 4.34 -6.75
CA LEU A 73 13.74 3.06 -7.13
C LEU A 73 14.35 2.44 -8.40
N LYS A 74 15.09 3.21 -9.19
CA LYS A 74 15.81 2.71 -10.37
C LYS A 74 17.22 2.23 -10.05
N LYS A 75 17.77 2.60 -8.90
CA LYS A 75 19.11 2.20 -8.52
C LYS A 75 19.10 0.72 -8.16
N ASP A 76 20.16 0.01 -8.55
CA ASP A 76 20.36 -1.34 -8.06
C ASP A 76 20.52 -1.31 -6.54
N PHE A 77 19.94 -2.31 -5.88
CA PHE A 77 20.06 -2.44 -4.43
C PHE A 77 21.52 -2.70 -4.07
N ASP A 78 22.11 -1.78 -3.31
CA ASP A 78 23.52 -1.82 -2.90
C ASP A 78 23.76 -2.63 -1.61
N GLY A 79 22.70 -3.27 -1.08
CA GLY A 79 22.74 -4.00 0.17
C GLY A 79 22.29 -3.19 1.38
N GLU A 80 22.06 -1.87 1.24
CA GLU A 80 21.68 -1.01 2.34
C GLU A 80 20.18 -0.71 2.38
N VAL A 81 19.58 -0.91 3.56
CA VAL A 81 18.18 -0.57 3.80
C VAL A 81 18.08 0.90 4.20
N SER A 82 17.53 1.72 3.32
CA SER A 82 17.28 3.13 3.59
C SER A 82 15.84 3.40 4.04
N THR A 83 15.66 4.33 4.98
CA THR A 83 14.34 4.81 5.39
C THR A 83 13.90 5.99 4.53
N PHE A 84 12.69 5.93 3.96
CA PHE A 84 12.13 6.98 3.11
C PHE A 84 11.55 8.17 3.91
N LYS A 85 12.39 8.82 4.75
CA LYS A 85 11.96 9.90 5.66
C LYS A 85 11.26 11.08 4.97
N LYS A 86 11.61 11.37 3.70
CA LYS A 86 10.96 12.45 2.92
C LYS A 86 9.48 12.17 2.66
N PHE A 87 9.07 10.90 2.67
CA PHE A 87 7.68 10.51 2.44
C PHE A 87 6.76 10.89 3.60
N ASP A 88 7.28 10.87 4.83
CA ASP A 88 6.47 11.08 6.03
C ASP A 88 5.70 12.39 6.00
N LYS A 89 6.33 13.46 5.50
CA LYS A 89 5.70 14.78 5.40
C LYS A 89 4.55 14.75 4.40
N GLU A 90 4.82 14.33 3.16
CA GLU A 90 3.81 14.29 2.10
C GLU A 90 2.64 13.36 2.46
N PHE A 91 2.96 12.20 3.06
CA PHE A 91 1.96 11.26 3.52
C PHE A 91 1.08 11.86 4.63
N LYS A 92 1.66 12.55 5.62
CA LYS A 92 0.89 13.22 6.70
C LYS A 92 -0.03 14.30 6.16
N GLU A 93 0.44 15.10 5.21
CA GLU A 93 -0.38 16.14 4.56
C GLU A 93 -1.56 15.51 3.81
N TYR A 94 -1.30 14.49 2.99
CA TYR A 94 -2.34 13.73 2.29
C TYR A 94 -3.35 13.08 3.25
N PHE A 95 -2.85 12.42 4.30
CA PHE A 95 -3.69 11.74 5.28
C PHE A 95 -4.58 12.72 6.05
N SER A 96 -4.04 13.88 6.43
CA SER A 96 -4.80 14.92 7.14
C SER A 96 -5.90 15.52 6.27
N ASP A 97 -5.63 15.78 4.98
CA ASP A 97 -6.64 16.33 4.08
C ASP A 97 -7.75 15.31 3.75
N LYS A 98 -7.38 14.04 3.52
CA LYS A 98 -8.33 13.04 2.99
C LYS A 98 -8.96 12.16 4.06
N PHE A 99 -8.21 11.70 5.06
CA PHE A 99 -8.68 10.72 6.03
C PHE A 99 -9.16 11.33 7.35
N VAL A 100 -8.59 12.45 7.80
CA VAL A 100 -9.10 13.14 9.00
C VAL A 100 -10.47 13.77 8.71
N LYS A 101 -10.70 14.30 7.51
CA LYS A 101 -12.02 14.76 7.06
C LYS A 101 -13.05 13.63 6.92
N LEU A 102 -12.61 12.42 6.57
CA LEU A 102 -13.49 11.25 6.62
C LEU A 102 -13.90 10.92 8.06
N LYS A 103 -13.02 11.11 9.05
CA LYS A 103 -13.35 10.89 10.47
C LYS A 103 -14.34 11.89 11.05
N SER A 104 -14.45 13.11 10.49
CA SER A 104 -15.42 14.13 10.95
C SER A 104 -16.81 14.00 10.32
N LEU A 105 -16.98 13.10 9.35
CA LEU A 105 -18.24 12.81 8.67
C LEU A 105 -18.93 11.53 9.19
N TRP A 106 -18.36 10.90 10.21
CA TRP A 106 -18.84 9.66 10.83
C TRP A 106 -19.14 9.88 12.31
#